data_AF-A0A0E2Z4C6-F1
#
_entry.id   AF-A0A0E2Z4C6-F1
#
_cell.length_a   1.000
_cell.length_b   1.000
_cell.length_c   1.000
_cell.angle_alpha   90.00
_cell.angle_beta   90.00
_cell.angle_gamma   90.00
#
_symmetry.space_group_name_H-M   'P 1'
#
loop_
_entity.id
_entity.type
_entity.pdbx_description
1 polymer ?
#
loop_
_entity_poly.entity_id
_entity_poly.type
_entity_poly.pdbx_seq_one_letter_code
_entity_poly.pdbx_strand_id
1 'polypeptide(L)'
;MVDDFSFTTQGGPGSINFGHSGTWYNPSTSGQGFLIDVIPSRGELFVAWFTFNSDGTGQRWFTAQGPFENNRGELTLFETTGGVFNDPTPVATTEVGTLNIEFQSCTNGTVSFNIPDEGLQGIIPLVKLVPDVICNDLANGSLMVSE
;
A
#
# COMPACT_ATOMS: atom_id res chain seq x y z
N MET A 1 21.22 6.71 -21.64
CA MET A 1 20.34 5.55 -21.46
C MET A 1 19.14 6.09 -20.71
N VAL A 2 18.19 6.63 -21.46
CA VAL A 2 16.88 7.00 -20.92
C VAL A 2 16.09 5.71 -20.98
N ASP A 3 15.67 5.21 -19.83
CA ASP A 3 14.75 4.09 -19.79
C ASP A 3 13.48 4.53 -20.54
N ASP A 4 13.13 3.78 -21.57
CA ASP A 4 11.88 3.93 -22.29
C ASP A 4 10.76 3.61 -21.30
N PHE A 5 10.15 4.65 -20.72
CA PHE A 5 8.91 4.53 -19.97
C PHE A 5 7.76 4.34 -20.97
N SER A 6 7.81 3.25 -21.74
CA SER A 6 6.66 2.80 -22.50
C SER A 6 5.62 2.37 -21.48
N PHE A 7 4.61 3.21 -21.23
CA PHE A 7 3.43 2.85 -20.45
C PHE A 7 2.53 1.92 -21.27
N THR A 8 3.07 0.78 -21.70
CA THR A 8 2.26 -0.34 -22.21
C THR A 8 1.28 -0.77 -21.13
N THR A 9 0.13 -1.34 -21.53
CA THR A 9 -0.89 -1.91 -20.64
C THR A 9 -0.23 -2.65 -19.46
N GLN A 10 -0.43 -2.15 -18.24
CA GLN A 10 0.16 -2.73 -17.03
C GLN A 10 -0.87 -3.66 -16.38
N GLY A 11 -0.69 -4.96 -16.59
CA GLY A 11 -1.61 -6.00 -16.14
C GLY A 11 -2.92 -6.06 -16.93
N GLY A 12 -3.64 -7.17 -16.81
CA GLY A 12 -4.99 -7.30 -17.40
C GLY A 12 -6.03 -6.48 -16.63
N PRO A 13 -7.26 -6.34 -17.14
CA PRO A 13 -8.36 -5.71 -16.41
C PRO A 13 -8.49 -6.29 -14.99
N GLY A 14 -8.44 -5.42 -13.97
CA GLY A 14 -8.49 -5.81 -12.56
C GLY A 14 -7.13 -6.11 -11.93
N SER A 15 -6.01 -6.10 -12.67
CA SER A 15 -4.67 -6.23 -12.10
C SER A 15 -4.20 -4.94 -11.44
N ILE A 16 -3.36 -5.08 -10.40
CA ILE A 16 -2.60 -4.00 -9.80
C ILE A 16 -1.69 -3.36 -10.86
N ASN A 17 -1.65 -2.02 -10.84
CA ASN A 17 -0.85 -1.18 -11.74
C ASN A 17 -0.45 0.12 -11.01
N PHE A 18 0.38 0.96 -11.65
CA PHE A 18 0.86 2.22 -11.07
C PHE A 18 -0.23 3.12 -10.50
N GLY A 19 -1.41 3.14 -11.13
CA GLY A 19 -2.52 3.98 -10.70
C GLY A 19 -3.17 3.55 -9.39
N HIS A 20 -2.81 2.39 -8.82
CA HIS A 20 -3.21 2.02 -7.46
C HIS A 20 -2.35 2.71 -6.38
N SER A 21 -1.20 3.28 -6.74
CA SER A 21 -0.36 4.03 -5.81
C SER A 21 -1.10 5.27 -5.27
N GLY A 22 -0.70 5.71 -4.08
CA GLY A 22 -1.24 6.87 -3.40
C GLY A 22 -1.87 6.53 -2.04
N THR A 23 -2.75 7.40 -1.58
CA THR A 23 -3.32 7.34 -0.22
C THR A 23 -4.68 6.66 -0.22
N TRP A 24 -4.87 5.75 0.74
CA TRP A 24 -6.05 4.93 0.93
C TRP A 24 -6.46 4.94 2.40
N TYR A 25 -7.75 4.88 2.70
CA TYR A 25 -8.22 4.91 4.08
C TYR A 25 -9.58 4.23 4.24
N ASN A 26 -9.96 3.94 5.48
CA ASN A 26 -11.30 3.48 5.82
C ASN A 26 -12.15 4.68 6.31
N PRO A 27 -13.24 5.07 5.62
CA PRO A 27 -14.10 6.17 6.06
C PRO A 27 -14.71 5.98 7.46
N SER A 28 -14.96 4.74 7.89
CA SER A 28 -15.52 4.44 9.21
C SER A 28 -14.53 4.62 10.36
N THR A 29 -13.23 4.69 10.06
CA THR A 29 -12.16 4.94 11.05
C THR A 29 -11.21 6.02 10.54
N SER A 30 -11.77 7.15 10.08
CA SER A 30 -11.01 8.29 9.57
C SER A 30 -9.97 8.81 10.58
N GLY A 31 -8.83 9.31 10.08
CA GLY A 31 -7.68 9.76 10.89
C GLY A 31 -6.48 8.80 10.86
N GLN A 32 -6.65 7.62 10.25
CA GLN A 32 -5.62 6.63 9.96
C GLN A 32 -5.76 6.15 8.52
N GLY A 33 -4.74 5.50 7.97
CA GLY A 33 -4.77 5.04 6.59
C GLY A 33 -3.44 4.52 6.08
N PHE A 34 -3.38 4.32 4.78
CA PHE A 34 -2.31 3.64 4.08
C PHE A 34 -1.77 4.55 2.97
N LEU A 35 -0.46 4.61 2.84
CA LEU A 35 0.21 5.05 1.63
C LEU A 35 0.72 3.80 0.92
N ILE A 36 0.40 3.67 -0.36
CA ILE A 36 0.73 2.51 -1.17
C ILE A 36 1.60 2.97 -2.34
N ASP A 37 2.73 2.32 -2.53
CA ASP A 37 3.57 2.46 -3.71
C ASP A 37 3.60 1.14 -4.48
N VAL A 38 3.18 1.18 -5.74
CA VAL A 38 3.21 0.03 -6.63
C VAL A 38 4.46 0.09 -7.50
N ILE A 39 5.18 -1.02 -7.58
CA ILE A 39 6.41 -1.15 -8.36
C ILE A 39 6.22 -2.28 -9.40
N PRO A 40 5.47 -2.05 -10.50
CA PRO A 40 5.13 -3.08 -11.48
C PRO A 40 6.34 -3.75 -12.13
N SER A 41 7.42 -2.99 -12.39
CA SER A 41 8.65 -3.53 -12.98
C SER A 41 9.33 -4.60 -12.12
N ARG A 42 9.00 -4.64 -10.82
CA ARG A 42 9.46 -5.67 -9.87
C ARG A 42 8.37 -6.63 -9.42
N GLY A 43 7.11 -6.35 -9.75
CA GLY A 43 5.97 -7.08 -9.17
C GLY A 43 5.86 -6.90 -7.66
N GLU A 44 6.28 -5.75 -7.13
CA GLU A 44 6.36 -5.49 -5.69
C GLU A 44 5.42 -4.35 -5.25
N LEU A 45 4.99 -4.41 -4.00
CA LEU A 45 4.31 -3.34 -3.28
C LEU A 45 5.15 -2.89 -2.10
N PHE A 46 5.12 -1.60 -1.84
CA PHE A 46 5.46 -1.03 -0.54
C PHE A 46 4.23 -0.33 0.04
N VAL A 47 4.00 -0.50 1.33
CA VAL A 47 2.87 0.08 2.05
C VAL A 47 3.37 0.70 3.35
N ALA A 48 3.02 1.95 3.62
CA ALA A 48 3.10 2.52 4.95
C ALA A 48 1.69 2.61 5.55
N TRP A 49 1.49 2.06 6.74
CA TRP A 49 0.22 2.11 7.47
C TRP A 49 0.36 3.04 8.67
N PHE A 50 -0.35 4.17 8.63
CA PHE A 50 -0.44 5.13 9.73
C PHE A 50 -1.67 4.82 10.56
N THR A 51 -1.50 4.56 11.85
CA THR A 51 -2.57 4.17 12.78
C THR A 51 -2.27 4.67 14.19
N PHE A 52 -2.95 4.12 15.20
CA PHE A 52 -2.79 4.43 16.61
C PHE A 52 -2.38 3.17 17.36
N ASN A 53 -1.70 3.35 18.48
CA ASN A 53 -1.41 2.24 19.38
C ASN A 53 -2.69 1.72 20.04
N SER A 54 -2.63 0.48 20.56
CA SER A 54 -3.80 -0.23 21.09
C SER A 54 -4.38 0.38 22.37
N ASP A 55 -3.60 1.18 23.11
CA ASP A 55 -4.04 1.91 24.30
C ASP A 55 -4.59 3.32 23.99
N GLY A 56 -4.52 3.76 22.73
CA GLY A 56 -5.04 5.05 22.27
C GLY A 56 -4.25 6.27 22.77
N THR A 57 -3.03 6.08 23.25
CA THR A 57 -2.19 7.16 23.80
C THR A 57 -1.35 7.87 22.74
N GLY A 58 -1.21 7.30 21.55
CA GLY A 58 -0.30 7.84 20.54
C GLY A 58 -0.48 7.27 19.14
N GLN A 59 0.24 7.87 18.20
CA GLN A 59 0.35 7.38 16.83
C GLN A 59 1.26 6.17 16.77
N ARG A 60 0.99 5.30 15.80
CA ARG A 60 1.80 4.13 15.46
C ARG A 60 1.90 4.03 13.95
N TRP A 61 3.04 3.60 13.43
CA TRP A 61 3.19 3.33 12.01
C TRP A 61 3.78 1.95 11.80
N PHE A 62 3.35 1.32 10.71
CA PHE A 62 3.95 0.10 10.20
C PHE A 62 4.37 0.31 8.75
N THR A 63 5.28 -0.53 8.29
CA THR A 63 5.62 -0.65 6.87
C THR A 63 5.41 -2.09 6.45
N ALA A 64 4.91 -2.33 5.25
CA ALA A 64 4.81 -3.65 4.68
C ALA A 64 5.39 -3.67 3.27
N GLN A 65 6.01 -4.78 2.90
CA GLN A 65 6.53 -4.98 1.54
C GLN A 65 6.38 -6.43 1.12
N GLY A 66 6.16 -6.66 -0.17
CA GLY A 66 6.05 -8.01 -0.71
C GLY A 66 5.60 -8.03 -2.17
N PRO A 67 5.56 -9.22 -2.78
CA PRO A 67 5.12 -9.38 -4.14
C PRO A 67 3.60 -9.15 -4.28
N PHE A 68 3.18 -8.86 -5.50
CA PHE A 68 1.78 -8.91 -5.89
C PHE A 68 1.56 -9.73 -7.15
N GLU A 69 0.38 -10.31 -7.26
CA GLU A 69 -0.10 -11.02 -8.44
C GLU A 69 -1.56 -10.66 -8.69
N ASN A 70 -1.90 -10.35 -9.94
CA ASN A 70 -3.24 -9.89 -10.32
C ASN A 70 -3.68 -8.71 -9.43
N ASN A 71 -4.79 -8.85 -8.70
CA ASN A 71 -5.35 -7.82 -7.84
C ASN A 71 -4.91 -7.91 -6.37
N ARG A 72 -3.99 -8.83 -6.03
CA ARG A 72 -3.65 -9.19 -4.66
C ARG A 72 -2.16 -9.05 -4.37
N GLY A 73 -1.83 -8.40 -3.25
CA GLY A 73 -0.49 -8.35 -2.68
C GLY A 73 -0.40 -9.16 -1.39
N GLU A 74 0.70 -9.89 -1.22
CA GLU A 74 1.02 -10.62 0.01
C GLU A 74 2.29 -10.03 0.62
N LEU A 75 2.15 -9.29 1.73
CA LEU A 75 3.24 -8.48 2.28
C LEU A 75 3.61 -8.91 3.69
N THR A 76 4.91 -8.89 3.97
CA THR A 76 5.43 -8.97 5.33
C THR A 76 5.28 -7.61 6.00
N LEU A 77 4.74 -7.59 7.22
CA LEU A 77 4.53 -6.38 8.02
C LEU A 77 5.68 -6.19 9.00
N PHE A 78 6.21 -4.98 9.03
CA PHE A 78 7.31 -4.55 9.87
C PHE A 78 6.90 -3.36 10.74
N GLU A 79 7.48 -3.32 11.94
CA GLU A 79 7.42 -2.15 12.80
C GLU A 79 8.83 -1.62 13.03
N THR A 80 8.96 -0.29 13.01
CA THR A 80 10.22 0.38 13.34
C THR A 80 10.05 1.22 14.60
N THR A 81 10.85 0.93 15.63
CA THR A 81 10.79 1.58 16.94
C THR A 81 12.15 2.15 17.36
N GLY A 82 12.16 2.97 18.42
CA GLY A 82 13.36 3.60 18.96
C GLY A 82 13.74 4.95 18.31
N GLY A 83 12.93 5.44 17.37
CA GLY A 83 13.15 6.75 16.74
C GLY A 83 12.85 7.92 17.67
N VAL A 84 13.64 8.99 17.54
CA VAL A 84 13.42 10.30 18.18
C VAL A 84 13.24 11.35 17.09
N PHE A 85 12.45 12.40 17.36
CA PHE A 85 12.11 13.42 16.36
C PHE A 85 13.35 14.04 15.72
N ASN A 86 13.53 13.78 14.42
CA ASN A 86 14.64 14.30 13.60
C ASN A 86 16.03 13.99 14.20
N ASP A 87 16.19 12.80 14.78
CA ASP A 87 17.44 12.34 15.40
C ASP A 87 18.09 11.23 14.56
N PRO A 88 19.42 11.22 14.39
CA PRO A 88 20.13 10.23 13.57
C PRO A 88 20.41 8.90 14.29
N THR A 89 20.04 8.75 15.56
CA THR A 89 20.27 7.51 16.31
C THR A 89 19.63 6.32 15.59
N PRO A 90 20.35 5.20 15.44
CA PRO A 90 19.80 4.02 14.78
C PRO A 90 18.51 3.52 15.44
N VAL A 91 17.57 3.12 14.59
CA VAL A 91 16.28 2.53 14.97
C VAL A 91 16.30 1.01 14.78
N ALA A 92 15.34 0.32 15.38
CA ALA A 92 15.17 -1.12 15.21
C ALA A 92 13.93 -1.41 14.36
N THR A 93 14.10 -2.18 13.28
CA THR A 93 13.00 -2.67 12.44
C THR A 93 12.85 -4.17 12.63
N THR A 94 11.64 -4.62 12.97
CA THR A 94 11.33 -6.02 13.21
C THR A 94 10.14 -6.46 12.37
N GLU A 95 10.17 -7.68 11.88
CA GLU A 95 8.99 -8.35 11.34
C GLU A 95 8.01 -8.60 12.49
N VAL A 96 6.77 -8.16 12.32
CA VAL A 96 5.71 -8.28 13.35
C VAL A 96 4.49 -9.06 12.85
N GLY A 97 4.42 -9.36 11.56
CA GLY A 97 3.34 -10.17 11.02
C GLY A 97 3.14 -10.00 9.52
N THR A 98 1.88 -9.98 9.10
CA THR A 98 1.50 -9.95 7.68
C THR A 98 0.46 -8.87 7.40
N LEU A 99 0.50 -8.35 6.18
CA LEU A 99 -0.49 -7.44 5.62
C LEU A 99 -0.76 -7.87 4.19
N ASN A 100 -1.97 -8.32 3.89
CA ASN A 100 -2.37 -8.65 2.52
C ASN A 100 -3.34 -7.60 2.03
N ILE A 101 -3.16 -7.15 0.79
CA ILE A 101 -4.05 -6.20 0.14
C ILE A 101 -4.72 -6.84 -1.06
N GLU A 102 -6.01 -6.54 -1.24
CA GLU A 102 -6.76 -6.91 -2.42
C GLU A 102 -7.52 -5.70 -2.94
N PHE A 103 -7.29 -5.34 -4.20
CA PHE A 103 -8.03 -4.27 -4.87
C PHE A 103 -9.25 -4.84 -5.57
N GLN A 104 -10.43 -4.30 -5.27
CA GLN A 104 -11.67 -4.62 -6.00
C GLN A 104 -11.87 -3.67 -7.18
N SER A 105 -11.28 -2.46 -7.12
CA SER A 105 -11.26 -1.48 -8.20
C SER A 105 -10.13 -0.47 -7.99
N CYS A 106 -9.98 0.48 -8.92
CA CYS A 106 -9.08 1.62 -8.79
C CYS A 106 -9.38 2.56 -7.61
N THR A 107 -10.55 2.42 -6.98
CA THR A 107 -11.02 3.28 -5.88
C THR A 107 -11.40 2.51 -4.62
N ASN A 108 -11.47 1.18 -4.68
CA ASN A 108 -11.91 0.33 -3.57
C ASN A 108 -10.95 -0.85 -3.39
N GLY A 109 -10.57 -1.07 -2.15
CA GLY A 109 -9.64 -2.12 -1.75
C GLY A 109 -10.02 -2.70 -0.40
N THR A 110 -9.30 -3.74 0.01
CA THR A 110 -9.37 -4.28 1.36
C THR A 110 -7.97 -4.67 1.80
N VAL A 111 -7.62 -4.32 3.04
CA VAL A 111 -6.42 -4.84 3.72
C VAL A 111 -6.85 -5.86 4.76
N SER A 112 -6.15 -6.98 4.83
CA SER A 112 -6.19 -7.90 5.97
C SER A 112 -4.84 -7.90 6.66
N PHE A 113 -4.83 -7.85 7.98
CA PHE A 113 -3.60 -7.84 8.77
C PHE A 113 -3.66 -8.89 9.88
N ASN A 114 -2.49 -9.37 10.27
CA ASN A 114 -2.31 -10.25 11.41
C ASN A 114 -0.96 -9.94 12.07
N ILE A 115 -0.99 -9.61 13.37
CA ILE A 115 0.15 -9.33 14.25
C ILE A 115 0.05 -10.31 15.42
N PRO A 116 0.60 -11.53 15.28
CA PRO A 116 0.34 -12.63 16.21
C PRO A 116 0.75 -12.34 17.65
N ASP A 117 1.90 -11.70 17.83
CA ASP A 117 2.48 -11.45 19.16
C ASP A 117 1.63 -10.49 20.02
N GLU A 118 0.76 -9.70 19.37
CA GLU A 118 -0.19 -8.81 20.03
C GLU A 118 -1.63 -9.34 20.01
N GLY A 119 -1.88 -10.49 19.37
CA GLY A 119 -3.22 -11.01 19.16
C GLY A 119 -4.12 -10.09 18.32
N LEU A 120 -3.53 -9.19 17.52
CA LEU A 120 -4.26 -8.24 16.68
C LEU A 120 -4.38 -8.78 15.26
N GLN A 121 -5.62 -8.91 14.79
CA GLN A 121 -5.91 -9.28 13.41
C GLN A 121 -7.21 -8.63 12.97
N GLY A 122 -7.36 -8.41 11.67
CA GLY A 122 -8.58 -7.80 11.16
C GLY A 122 -8.58 -7.56 9.66
N ILE A 123 -9.73 -7.05 9.20
CA ILE A 123 -9.97 -6.66 7.83
C ILE A 123 -10.41 -5.19 7.83
N ILE A 124 -9.78 -4.40 6.97
CA ILE A 124 -9.99 -2.96 6.83
C ILE A 124 -10.43 -2.69 5.39
N PRO A 125 -11.71 -2.34 5.14
CA PRO A 125 -12.12 -1.87 3.83
C PRO A 125 -11.49 -0.51 3.53
N LEU A 126 -11.05 -0.31 2.30
CA LEU A 126 -10.35 0.89 1.86
C LEU A 126 -11.09 1.59 0.73
N VAL A 127 -11.03 2.92 0.78
CA VAL A 127 -11.32 3.80 -0.35
C VAL A 127 -10.09 4.65 -0.67
N LYS A 128 -9.87 4.93 -1.95
CA LYS A 128 -8.79 5.82 -2.37
C LYS A 128 -9.13 7.26 -1.99
N LEU A 129 -8.23 7.93 -1.25
CA LEU A 129 -8.47 9.29 -0.76
C LEU A 129 -8.43 10.32 -1.90
N VAL A 130 -7.51 10.12 -2.85
CA VAL A 130 -7.35 10.98 -4.02
C VAL A 130 -7.43 10.10 -5.27
N PRO A 131 -8.65 9.81 -5.76
CA PRO A 131 -8.84 9.03 -6.99
C PRO A 131 -8.45 9.87 -8.21
N ASP A 132 -7.93 9.18 -9.24
CA ASP A 132 -7.57 9.77 -10.53
C ASP A 132 -7.86 8.76 -11.66
N VAL A 133 -7.88 9.22 -12.91
CA VAL A 133 -8.20 8.42 -14.11
C VAL A 133 -7.09 7.46 -14.50
N ILE A 134 -5.83 7.73 -14.12
CA ILE A 134 -4.62 6.99 -14.51
C ILE A 134 -4.76 5.47 -14.32
N CYS A 135 -5.37 5.03 -13.21
CA CYS A 135 -5.53 3.61 -12.93
C CYS A 135 -6.40 2.89 -13.97
N ASN A 136 -7.50 3.52 -14.37
CA ASN A 136 -8.40 2.99 -15.39
C ASN A 136 -7.78 3.12 -16.79
N ASP A 137 -7.09 4.23 -17.07
CA ASP A 137 -6.47 4.46 -18.38
C ASP A 137 -5.34 3.45 -18.66
N LEU A 138 -4.54 3.11 -17.63
CA LEU A 138 -3.53 2.04 -17.70
C LEU A 138 -4.17 0.66 -17.92
N ALA A 139 -5.25 0.35 -17.21
CA ALA A 139 -5.96 -0.92 -17.36
C ALA A 139 -6.60 -1.08 -18.75
N ASN A 140 -7.02 0.03 -19.36
CA ASN A 140 -7.66 0.06 -20.67
C ASN A 140 -6.67 0.24 -21.84
N GLY A 141 -5.37 0.45 -21.56
CA GLY A 141 -4.38 0.77 -22.60
C GLY A 141 -4.66 2.11 -23.31
N SER A 142 -5.37 3.03 -22.65
CA SER A 142 -5.83 4.29 -23.24
C SER A 142 -4.83 5.44 -23.10
N LEU A 143 -3.71 5.22 -22.41
CA LEU A 143 -2.61 6.19 -22.33
C LEU A 143 -1.83 6.19 -23.65
N MET A 144 -2.28 7.00 -24.60
CA MET A 144 -1.52 7.36 -25.80
C MET A 144 -0.59 8.51 -25.43
N VAL A 145 0.72 8.27 -25.37
CA VAL A 145 1.72 9.35 -25.31
C VAL A 145 2.03 9.74 -26.74
N SER A 146 1.56 10.90 -27.19
CA SER A 146 2.04 11.47 -28.45
C SER A 146 3.42 12.07 -28.22
N GLU A 147 4.38 11.69 -29.07
CA GLU A 147 5.73 12.29 -29.16
C GLU A 147 5.69 13.80 -29.44
#